data_AF-A0A0D1ZH96-F1
#
_entry.id   AF-A0A0D1ZH96-F1
#
_cell.length_a   1.000
_cell.length_b   1.000
_cell.length_c   1.000
_cell.angle_alpha   90.00
_cell.angle_beta   90.00
_cell.angle_gamma   90.00
#
_symmetry.space_group_name_H-M   'P 1'
#
loop_
_entity.id
_entity.type
_entity.pdbx_description
1 polymer ?
#
loop_
_entity_poly.entity_id
_entity_poly.type
_entity_poly.pdbx_seq_one_letter_code
_entity_poly.pdbx_strand_id
1 'polypeptide(L)'
;MAESRLRQFFATLTAMGLVVLLLLLVGNAGTSHSSIITPYDSLSRASCALIAPCHQRAIGKILGSPDFLPGAVTLADSISKHAPTVDKVLIMPNDRSSHGFTSDHIQLLERVGFTLKPFDDLPLPMSADGKDDKLVNPRYYDMLMKLRAWGLVEYSSIAFLDNDVLFGW
;
A
#
# COMPACT_ATOMS: atom_id res chain seq x y z
N MET A 1 53.05 -41.77 -8.96
CA MET A 1 52.96 -40.28 -8.99
C MET A 1 51.61 -39.73 -9.47
N ALA A 2 50.76 -40.49 -10.19
CA ALA A 2 49.47 -40.00 -10.68
C ALA A 2 48.35 -39.98 -9.62
N GLU A 3 48.33 -40.93 -8.68
CA GLU A 3 47.27 -41.01 -7.64
C GLU A 3 47.25 -39.83 -6.66
N SER A 4 48.41 -39.25 -6.31
CA SER A 4 48.46 -38.12 -5.38
C SER A 4 47.87 -36.85 -5.99
N ARG A 5 48.07 -36.65 -7.29
CA ARG A 5 47.50 -35.52 -8.04
C ARG A 5 45.99 -35.65 -8.21
N LEU A 6 45.50 -36.87 -8.42
CA LEU A 6 44.07 -37.14 -8.53
C LEU A 6 43.35 -36.86 -7.20
N ARG A 7 43.92 -37.28 -6.06
CA ARG A 7 43.38 -37.00 -4.73
C ARG A 7 43.40 -35.51 -4.40
N GLN A 8 44.47 -34.80 -4.75
CA GLN A 8 44.54 -33.35 -4.58
C GLN A 8 43.50 -32.63 -5.44
N PHE A 9 43.25 -33.10 -6.66
CA PHE A 9 42.24 -32.54 -7.56
C PHE A 9 40.82 -32.72 -7.00
N PHE A 10 40.49 -33.90 -6.49
CA PHE A 10 39.18 -34.13 -5.84
C PHE A 10 39.02 -33.33 -4.55
N ALA A 11 40.09 -33.16 -3.76
CA ALA A 11 40.08 -32.34 -2.55
C ALA A 11 39.88 -30.84 -2.84
N THR A 12 40.46 -30.34 -3.93
CA THR A 12 40.25 -28.95 -4.37
C THR A 12 38.84 -28.73 -4.92
N LEU A 13 38.31 -29.68 -5.70
CA LEU A 13 36.94 -29.63 -6.18
C LEU A 13 35.91 -29.64 -5.04
N THR A 14 36.10 -30.48 -4.03
CA THR A 14 35.22 -30.52 -2.87
C THR A 14 35.33 -29.24 -2.04
N ALA A 15 36.54 -28.71 -1.83
CA ALA A 15 36.72 -27.43 -1.13
C ALA A 15 36.05 -26.26 -1.87
N MET A 16 36.18 -26.17 -3.20
CA MET A 16 35.50 -25.13 -3.98
C MET A 16 33.99 -25.28 -3.95
N GLY A 17 33.47 -26.52 -4.05
CA GLY A 17 32.03 -26.78 -3.92
C GLY A 17 31.48 -26.34 -2.55
N LEU A 18 32.24 -26.56 -1.48
CA LEU A 18 31.87 -26.16 -0.12
C LEU A 18 31.88 -24.64 0.05
N VAL A 19 32.85 -23.94 -0.54
CA VAL A 19 32.91 -22.47 -0.53
C VAL A 19 31.75 -21.87 -1.33
N VAL A 20 31.40 -22.43 -2.49
CA VAL A 20 30.24 -21.99 -3.28
C VAL A 20 28.94 -22.22 -2.50
N LEU A 21 28.79 -23.38 -1.84
CA LEU A 21 27.63 -23.67 -1.01
C LEU A 21 27.52 -22.70 0.17
N LEU A 22 28.63 -22.38 0.83
CA LEU A 22 28.69 -21.38 1.91
C LEU A 22 28.33 -19.98 1.40
N LEU A 23 28.82 -19.58 0.22
CA LEU A 23 28.46 -18.30 -0.39
C LEU A 23 26.97 -18.24 -0.77
N LEU A 24 26.38 -19.35 -1.23
CA LEU A 24 24.95 -19.43 -1.50
C LEU A 24 24.12 -19.38 -0.22
N LEU A 25 24.56 -20.03 0.86
CA LEU A 25 23.87 -20.01 2.15
C LEU A 25 23.97 -18.65 2.85
N VAL A 26 25.13 -17.99 2.79
CA VAL A 26 25.33 -16.64 3.35
C VAL A 26 24.65 -15.58 2.47
N GLY A 27 24.65 -15.76 1.14
CA GLY A 27 23.93 -14.90 0.20
C GLY A 27 22.40 -14.97 0.41
N ASN A 28 21.85 -16.15 0.69
CA ASN A 28 20.42 -16.31 0.99
C ASN A 28 20.02 -15.91 2.42
N ALA A 29 20.96 -15.72 3.34
CA ALA A 29 20.67 -15.22 4.69
C ALA A 29 20.58 -13.67 4.75
N GLY A 30 20.97 -12.97 3.68
CA GLY A 30 21.04 -11.50 3.61
C GLY A 30 20.03 -10.84 2.67
N THR A 31 19.23 -11.59 1.91
CA THR A 31 18.23 -11.02 0.99
C THR A 31 16.86 -11.63 1.25
N SER A 32 16.12 -11.01 2.16
CA SER A 32 14.67 -11.17 2.29
C SER A 32 13.95 -10.53 1.08
N HIS A 33 14.17 -11.07 -0.12
CA HIS A 33 13.25 -10.90 -1.24
C HIS A 33 12.49 -12.20 -1.45
N SER A 34 11.65 -12.48 -0.47
CA SER A 34 10.57 -13.44 -0.60
C SER A 34 9.55 -12.88 -1.60
N SER A 35 9.73 -13.17 -2.89
CA SER A 35 8.63 -13.25 -3.84
C SER A 35 7.80 -14.49 -3.51
N ILE A 36 7.16 -14.48 -2.36
CA ILE A 36 6.14 -15.46 -2.02
C ILE A 36 4.85 -14.90 -2.59
N ILE A 37 4.39 -15.47 -3.70
CA ILE A 37 2.98 -15.47 -4.05
C ILE A 37 2.32 -16.34 -2.99
N THR A 38 2.02 -15.75 -1.84
CA THR A 38 1.21 -16.39 -0.81
C THR A 38 -0.24 -16.34 -1.30
N PRO A 39 -1.01 -17.43 -1.18
CA PRO A 39 -2.46 -17.32 -1.27
C PRO A 39 -2.89 -16.37 -0.14
N TYR A 40 -3.38 -15.19 -0.53
CA TYR A 40 -3.65 -14.03 0.34
C TYR A 40 -4.79 -14.26 1.35
N ASP A 41 -5.38 -15.46 1.39
CA ASP A 41 -6.67 -15.72 2.05
C ASP A 41 -6.57 -16.19 3.51
N SER A 42 -5.44 -16.74 3.96
CA SER A 42 -5.36 -17.34 5.31
C SER A 42 -4.60 -16.48 6.33
N LEU A 43 -3.59 -15.71 5.91
CA LEU A 43 -2.78 -14.89 6.82
C LEU A 43 -3.42 -13.53 7.16
N SER A 44 -4.20 -12.92 6.26
CA SER A 44 -4.86 -11.64 6.55
C SER A 44 -5.93 -11.76 7.64
N ARG A 45 -6.68 -12.87 7.67
CA ARG A 45 -7.66 -13.17 8.74
C ARG A 45 -7.00 -13.45 10.08
N ALA A 46 -5.82 -14.07 10.10
CA ALA A 46 -5.11 -14.37 11.34
C ALA A 46 -4.46 -13.11 11.95
N SER A 47 -4.00 -12.17 11.13
CA SER A 47 -3.38 -10.92 11.60
C SER A 47 -4.36 -9.94 12.26
N CYS A 48 -5.64 -9.94 11.86
CA CYS A 48 -6.69 -9.15 12.54
C CYS A 48 -6.94 -9.57 13.99
N ALA A 49 -6.53 -10.77 14.41
CA ALA A 49 -6.82 -11.29 15.76
C ALA A 49 -5.75 -10.91 16.80
N LEU A 50 -4.57 -10.44 16.40
CA LEU A 50 -3.42 -10.24 17.29
C LEU A 50 -2.94 -8.78 17.39
N ILE A 51 -3.40 -7.89 16.51
CA ILE A 51 -2.95 -6.48 16.45
C ILE A 51 -4.18 -5.58 16.30
N ALA A 52 -4.63 -5.01 17.42
CA ALA A 52 -5.75 -4.06 17.54
C ALA A 52 -7.15 -4.62 17.16
N PRO A 53 -8.26 -4.06 17.68
CA PRO A 53 -9.59 -4.40 17.19
C PRO A 53 -9.68 -4.08 15.70
N CYS A 54 -9.66 -5.11 14.86
CA CYS A 54 -9.86 -4.96 13.42
C CYS A 54 -11.24 -4.35 13.18
N HIS A 55 -11.27 -3.17 12.56
CA HIS A 55 -12.53 -2.59 12.12
C HIS A 55 -13.15 -3.53 11.08
N GLN A 56 -14.42 -3.88 11.25
CA GLN A 56 -15.00 -4.93 10.42
C GLN A 56 -15.16 -4.48 8.96
N ARG A 57 -15.69 -3.29 8.71
CA ARG A 57 -16.02 -2.83 7.35
C ARG A 57 -15.89 -1.32 7.23
N ALA A 58 -15.38 -0.86 6.10
CA ALA A 58 -15.41 0.56 5.75
C ALA A 58 -15.95 0.80 4.33
N ILE A 59 -16.46 2.01 4.12
CA ILE A 59 -16.68 2.59 2.80
C ILE A 59 -15.68 3.72 2.63
N GLY A 60 -14.85 3.58 1.60
CA GLY A 60 -13.73 4.45 1.30
C GLY A 60 -14.03 5.39 0.12
N LYS A 61 -13.41 6.57 0.15
CA LYS A 61 -13.32 7.48 -1.00
C LYS A 61 -11.93 8.09 -1.05
N ILE A 62 -11.48 8.46 -2.24
CA ILE A 62 -10.23 9.19 -2.44
C ILE A 62 -10.54 10.63 -2.84
N LEU A 63 -9.86 11.58 -2.21
CA LEU A 63 -10.06 13.00 -2.43
C LEU A 63 -8.71 13.68 -2.72
N GLY A 64 -8.41 13.86 -4.02
CA GLY A 64 -7.16 14.50 -4.48
C GLY A 64 -7.20 16.02 -4.56
N SER A 65 -8.39 16.62 -4.60
CA SER A 65 -8.62 18.08 -4.69
C SER A 65 -9.89 18.48 -3.92
N PRO A 66 -9.96 19.68 -3.34
CA PRO A 66 -11.17 20.24 -2.74
C PRO A 66 -12.34 20.41 -3.72
N ASP A 67 -12.12 20.40 -5.03
CA ASP A 67 -13.21 20.52 -6.03
C ASP A 67 -14.26 19.39 -5.90
N PHE A 68 -13.83 18.24 -5.37
CA PHE A 68 -14.67 17.07 -5.14
C PHE A 68 -15.29 17.01 -3.74
N LEU A 69 -15.08 18.04 -2.92
CA LEU A 69 -15.58 18.11 -1.54
C LEU A 69 -17.11 17.95 -1.44
N PRO A 70 -17.94 18.57 -2.31
CA PRO A 70 -19.38 18.37 -2.26
C PRO A 70 -19.78 16.91 -2.42
N GLY A 71 -19.15 16.20 -3.37
CA GLY A 71 -19.41 14.76 -3.59
C GLY A 71 -18.96 13.89 -2.41
N ALA A 72 -17.87 14.25 -1.73
CA ALA A 72 -17.46 13.57 -0.50
C ALA A 72 -18.48 13.76 0.63
N VAL A 73 -18.97 14.99 0.82
CA VAL A 73 -19.97 15.32 1.84
C VAL A 73 -21.29 14.59 1.56
N THR A 74 -21.77 14.61 0.32
CA THR A 74 -22.98 13.89 -0.08
C THR A 74 -22.83 12.38 0.12
N LEU A 75 -21.67 11.81 -0.21
CA LEU A 75 -21.41 10.40 0.03
C LEU A 75 -21.45 10.08 1.54
N ALA A 76 -20.79 10.88 2.38
CA ALA A 76 -20.79 10.69 3.82
C ALA A 76 -22.20 10.74 4.42
N ASP A 77 -23.03 11.68 3.97
CA ASP A 77 -24.43 11.78 4.38
C ASP A 77 -25.22 10.53 3.96
N SER A 78 -25.06 10.07 2.71
CA SER A 78 -25.73 8.86 2.21
C SER A 78 -25.31 7.58 2.94
N ILE A 79 -24.02 7.41 3.27
CA ILE A 79 -23.53 6.30 4.10
C ILE A 79 -24.13 6.38 5.50
N SER A 80 -24.18 7.58 6.09
CA SER A 80 -24.74 7.76 7.43
C SER A 80 -26.23 7.40 7.50
N LYS A 81 -26.97 7.59 6.39
CA LYS A 81 -28.39 7.23 6.27
C LYS A 81 -28.60 5.73 6.07
N HIS A 82 -27.82 5.09 5.21
CA HIS A 82 -28.08 3.71 4.75
C HIS A 82 -27.18 2.65 5.39
N ALA A 83 -26.05 3.03 5.98
CA ALA A 83 -25.09 2.14 6.63
C ALA A 83 -24.42 2.83 7.85
N PRO A 84 -25.19 3.23 8.88
CA PRO A 84 -24.70 4.07 9.99
C PRO A 84 -23.61 3.42 10.87
N THR A 85 -23.46 2.09 10.80
CA THR A 85 -22.48 1.33 11.58
C THR A 85 -21.19 1.06 10.80
N VAL A 86 -21.09 1.49 9.55
CA VAL A 86 -19.93 1.27 8.68
C VAL A 86 -19.01 2.48 8.76
N ASP A 87 -17.71 2.24 8.90
CA ASP A 87 -16.73 3.31 8.96
C ASP A 87 -16.64 4.05 7.62
N LYS A 88 -16.53 5.37 7.68
CA LYS A 88 -16.30 6.22 6.51
C LYS A 88 -14.82 6.56 6.47
N VAL A 89 -14.12 6.18 5.40
CA VAL A 89 -12.69 6.43 5.25
C VAL A 89 -12.44 7.35 4.06
N LEU A 90 -11.58 8.34 4.25
CA LEU A 90 -11.17 9.24 3.18
C LEU A 90 -9.65 9.22 3.01
N ILE A 91 -9.19 8.76 1.86
CA ILE A 91 -7.77 8.85 1.48
C ILE A 91 -7.52 10.22 0.85
N MET A 92 -6.50 10.93 1.34
CA MET A 92 -6.15 12.25 0.83
C MET A 92 -4.64 12.52 0.91
N PRO A 93 -4.10 13.43 0.09
CA PRO A 93 -2.67 13.76 0.13
C PRO A 93 -2.23 14.19 1.52
N ASN A 94 -1.02 13.82 1.93
CA ASN A 94 -0.46 14.25 3.21
C ASN A 94 -0.16 15.75 3.20
N ASP A 95 0.38 16.28 2.10
CA ASP A 95 0.51 17.72 1.87
C ASP A 95 -0.79 18.34 1.35
N ARG A 96 -1.77 18.41 2.25
CA ARG A 96 -3.11 18.92 1.95
C ARG A 96 -3.09 20.36 1.43
N SER A 97 -2.16 21.17 1.92
CA SER A 97 -2.05 22.59 1.57
C SER A 97 -1.65 22.82 0.12
N SER A 98 -0.68 22.05 -0.40
CA SER A 98 -0.28 22.17 -1.82
C SER A 98 -1.36 21.69 -2.78
N HIS A 99 -2.30 20.87 -2.31
CA HIS A 99 -3.49 20.43 -3.03
C HIS A 99 -4.72 21.34 -2.83
N GLY A 100 -4.57 22.49 -2.16
CA GLY A 100 -5.63 23.49 -2.01
C GLY A 100 -6.65 23.21 -0.88
N PHE A 101 -6.40 22.22 -0.03
CA PHE A 101 -7.25 22.01 1.15
C PHE A 101 -6.97 23.04 2.24
N THR A 102 -8.03 23.67 2.74
CA THR A 102 -7.99 24.58 3.89
C THR A 102 -8.31 23.82 5.18
N SER A 103 -8.04 24.43 6.34
CA SER A 103 -8.47 23.89 7.64
C SER A 103 -9.97 23.62 7.70
N ASP A 104 -10.77 24.47 7.08
CA ASP A 104 -12.23 24.39 7.08
C ASP A 104 -12.70 23.17 6.29
N HIS A 105 -12.03 22.84 5.17
CA HIS A 105 -12.30 21.62 4.42
C HIS A 105 -12.02 20.38 5.27
N ILE A 106 -10.92 20.35 6.01
CA ILE A 106 -10.56 19.22 6.88
C ILE A 106 -11.58 19.05 8.01
N GLN A 107 -11.91 20.14 8.70
CA GLN A 107 -12.92 20.11 9.77
C GLN A 107 -14.29 19.68 9.26
N LEU A 108 -14.68 20.09 8.05
CA LEU A 108 -15.93 19.65 7.44
C LEU A 108 -15.93 18.13 7.19
N LEU A 109 -14.85 17.58 6.63
CA LEU A 109 -14.72 16.15 6.35
C LEU A 109 -14.76 15.31 7.62
N GLU A 110 -14.07 15.74 8.67
CA GLU A 110 -14.12 15.09 9.99
C GLU A 110 -15.53 15.19 10.60
N ARG A 111 -16.19 16.36 10.48
CA ARG A 111 -17.56 16.57 10.99
C ARG A 111 -18.59 15.67 10.34
N VAL A 112 -18.47 15.40 9.03
CA VAL A 112 -19.35 14.43 8.35
C VAL A 112 -18.97 12.97 8.63
N GLY A 113 -17.97 12.76 9.48
CA GLY A 113 -17.60 11.47 10.06
C GLY A 113 -16.60 10.68 9.25
N PHE A 114 -15.86 11.29 8.32
CA PHE A 114 -14.73 10.61 7.70
C PHE A 114 -13.57 10.46 8.68
N THR A 115 -12.99 9.27 8.71
CA THR A 115 -11.63 9.05 9.19
C THR A 115 -10.66 9.39 8.06
N LEU A 116 -9.85 10.42 8.25
CA LEU A 116 -8.90 10.90 7.25
C LEU A 116 -7.62 10.06 7.28
N LYS A 117 -7.26 9.49 6.13
CA LYS A 117 -6.05 8.70 5.92
C LYS A 117 -5.12 9.48 4.99
N PRO A 118 -4.16 10.24 5.56
CA PRO A 118 -3.15 10.89 4.74
C PRO A 118 -2.28 9.84 4.06
N PHE A 119 -1.85 10.09 2.83
CA PHE A 119 -0.80 9.31 2.19
C PHE A 119 0.25 10.26 1.64
N ASP A 120 1.52 9.87 1.74
CA ASP A 120 2.58 10.60 1.09
C ASP A 120 2.47 10.42 -0.42
N ASP A 121 2.66 11.52 -1.15
CA ASP A 121 2.79 11.49 -2.58
C ASP A 121 3.78 10.40 -2.98
N LEU A 122 3.40 9.64 -4.00
CA LEU A 122 4.25 8.56 -4.46
C LEU A 122 5.57 9.16 -4.94
N PRO A 123 6.72 8.65 -4.44
CA PRO A 123 8.00 9.07 -4.96
C PRO A 123 7.98 8.78 -6.46
N LEU A 124 8.13 9.84 -7.24
CA LEU A 124 8.20 9.74 -8.69
C LEU A 124 9.41 8.85 -8.99
N PRO A 125 9.27 7.79 -9.81
CA PRO A 125 10.45 7.07 -10.25
C PRO A 125 11.36 8.08 -10.93
N MET A 126 12.57 8.26 -10.39
CA MET A 126 13.59 9.07 -11.05
C MET A 126 13.76 8.52 -12.47
N SER A 127 13.82 9.41 -13.46
CA SER A 127 14.33 9.04 -14.78
C SER A 127 15.64 8.26 -14.60
N ALA A 128 15.84 7.22 -15.40
CA ALA A 128 17.10 6.44 -15.43
C ALA A 128 18.34 7.32 -15.68
N ASP A 129 18.13 8.57 -16.08
CA ASP A 129 19.15 9.55 -16.43
C ASP A 129 19.54 10.45 -15.24
N GLY A 130 18.99 10.19 -14.04
CA GLY A 130 19.28 10.95 -12.82
C GLY A 130 18.83 12.42 -12.86
N LYS A 131 18.03 12.79 -13.87
CA LYS A 131 17.39 14.09 -13.96
C LYS A 131 16.04 14.02 -13.25
N ASP A 132 15.78 14.99 -12.38
CA ASP A 132 14.49 15.25 -11.74
C ASP A 132 13.45 15.70 -12.78
N ASP A 133 13.22 14.90 -13.81
CA ASP A 133 12.04 15.03 -14.63
C ASP A 133 10.92 14.36 -13.84
N LYS A 134 10.30 15.18 -12.97
CA LYS A 134 8.95 14.94 -12.50
C LYS A 134 8.17 14.41 -13.69
N LEU A 135 7.57 13.23 -13.58
CA LEU A 135 6.33 12.81 -14.25
C LEU A 135 6.13 11.33 -13.93
N VAL A 136 5.55 11.04 -12.76
CA VAL A 136 4.36 10.17 -12.84
C VAL A 136 3.49 10.94 -13.82
N ASN A 137 3.30 10.39 -15.01
CA ASN A 137 2.39 10.98 -15.98
C ASN A 137 1.12 11.35 -15.19
N PRO A 138 0.73 12.63 -15.10
CA PRO A 138 -0.36 13.10 -14.23
C PRO A 138 -1.63 12.29 -14.46
N ARG A 139 -1.75 11.73 -15.67
CA ARG A 139 -2.75 10.74 -16.07
C ARG A 139 -2.88 9.52 -15.15
N TYR A 140 -1.83 9.09 -14.46
CA TYR A 140 -1.83 7.94 -13.56
C TYR A 140 -1.86 8.33 -12.08
N TYR A 141 -1.76 9.60 -11.74
CA TYR A 141 -1.75 10.06 -10.35
C TYR A 141 -2.99 9.56 -9.59
N ASP A 142 -4.18 9.80 -10.14
CA ASP A 142 -5.44 9.35 -9.56
C ASP A 142 -5.52 7.82 -9.45
N MET A 143 -5.02 7.10 -10.46
CA MET A 143 -4.98 5.63 -10.45
C MET A 143 -4.09 5.11 -9.34
N LEU A 144 -2.89 5.68 -9.18
CA LEU A 144 -1.95 5.23 -8.16
C LEU A 144 -2.40 5.63 -6.75
N MET A 145 -3.06 6.78 -6.59
CA MET A 145 -3.76 7.14 -5.36
C MET A 145 -4.83 6.11 -5.01
N LYS A 146 -5.59 5.61 -5.99
CA LYS A 146 -6.56 4.53 -5.78
C LYS A 146 -5.94 3.25 -5.24
N LEU A 147 -4.73 2.91 -5.68
CA LEU A 147 -4.02 1.74 -5.16
C LEU A 147 -3.62 1.87 -3.69
N ARG A 148 -3.57 3.09 -3.12
CA ARG A 148 -3.31 3.27 -1.68
C ARG A 148 -4.39 2.68 -0.79
N ALA A 149 -5.60 2.44 -1.33
CA ALA A 149 -6.66 1.69 -0.67
C ALA A 149 -6.20 0.32 -0.12
N TRP A 150 -5.28 -0.35 -0.82
CA TRP A 150 -4.76 -1.66 -0.39
C TRP A 150 -3.86 -1.59 0.86
N GLY A 151 -3.40 -0.40 1.24
CA GLY A 151 -2.61 -0.18 2.45
C GLY A 151 -3.44 -0.10 3.74
N LEU A 152 -4.77 -0.06 3.65
CA LEU A 152 -5.68 0.08 4.80
C LEU A 152 -5.95 -1.27 5.49
N VAL A 153 -4.88 -1.85 6.05
CA VAL A 153 -4.87 -3.19 6.65
C VAL A 153 -5.62 -3.30 7.98
N GLU A 154 -6.02 -2.18 8.58
CA GLU A 154 -6.81 -2.12 9.80
C GLU A 154 -8.30 -2.49 9.60
N TYR A 155 -8.73 -2.61 8.34
CA TYR A 155 -10.09 -3.01 7.98
C TYR A 155 -10.11 -4.41 7.38
N SER A 156 -11.08 -5.24 7.80
CA SER A 156 -11.22 -6.58 7.22
C SER A 156 -11.80 -6.58 5.80
N SER A 157 -12.51 -5.51 5.43
CA SER A 157 -12.99 -5.26 4.07
C SER A 157 -13.29 -3.76 3.88
N ILE A 158 -13.03 -3.25 2.66
CA ILE A 158 -13.35 -1.88 2.27
C ILE A 158 -13.97 -1.86 0.89
N ALA A 159 -15.07 -1.12 0.74
CA ALA A 159 -15.64 -0.78 -0.56
C ALA A 159 -15.26 0.66 -0.93
N PHE A 160 -14.45 0.84 -1.98
CA PHE A 160 -14.12 2.17 -2.49
C PHE A 160 -15.14 2.64 -3.52
N LEU A 161 -15.65 3.86 -3.34
CA LEU A 161 -16.65 4.48 -4.21
C LEU A 161 -16.06 5.73 -4.87
N ASP A 162 -16.30 5.86 -6.17
CA ASP A 162 -15.83 6.99 -6.98
C ASP A 162 -16.62 8.28 -6.75
N ASN A 163 -16.25 9.35 -7.46
CA ASN A 163 -16.76 10.70 -7.22
C ASN A 163 -18.21 10.95 -7.63
N ASP A 164 -18.71 10.11 -8.51
CA ASP A 164 -20.01 10.17 -9.16
C ASP A 164 -21.01 9.14 -8.60
N VAL A 165 -20.68 8.50 -7.47
CA VAL A 165 -21.52 7.47 -6.85
C VAL A 165 -22.26 8.03 -5.64
N LEU A 166 -23.56 7.73 -5.57
CA LEU A 166 -24.39 7.89 -4.37
C LEU A 166 -24.60 6.52 -3.73
N PHE A 167 -24.55 6.44 -2.40
CA PHE A 167 -24.80 5.18 -1.68
C PHE A 167 -26.28 5.06 -1.31
N GLY A 168 -26.93 3.98 -1.77
CA GLY A 168 -28.34 3.69 -1.49
C GLY A 168 -28.68 2.27 -1.96
N TRP A 169 -29.66 1.67 -1.29
CA TRP A 169 -30.25 0.38 -1.65
C TRP A 169 -31.68 0.58 -2.12
#